data_AF-A0A3M7QVF3-F1
#
_entry.id   AF-A0A3M7QVF3-F1
#
_cell.length_a   1.000
_cell.length_b   1.000
_cell.length_c   1.000
_cell.angle_alpha   90.00
_cell.angle_beta   90.00
_cell.angle_gamma   90.00
#
_symmetry.space_group_name_H-M   'P 1'
#
loop_
_entity.id
_entity.type
_entity.pdbx_description
1 polymer ?
#
loop_
_entity_poly.entity_id
_entity_poly.type
_entity_poly.pdbx_seq_one_letter_code
_entity_poly.pdbx_strand_id
1 'polypeptide(L)'
;MICTYQCIQLILIKECSCYNTIYPNFFDSIPCFNQTQMDCVGKFFMDKKITEKYFKACMDQCPLECGGMWLDYVVSVNQYSAKIYQELVQNYNGSYKLFLNKNETFDDLAIVNIYYRNLGYTEITESAAVEFVDLLSSIGGVGGLFLGASALTLVEFIELFFLFFIEIKNYNKIDPKKTSN
;
A
#
# COMPACT_ATOMS: atom_id res chain seq x y z
N MET A 1 -5.54 -0.81 -2.11
CA MET A 1 -6.77 -0.41 -2.89
C MET A 1 -7.56 0.79 -2.35
N ILE A 2 -7.57 1.07 -1.04
CA ILE A 2 -8.41 2.14 -0.47
C ILE A 2 -8.08 3.55 -0.99
N CYS A 3 -6.81 3.83 -1.29
CA CYS A 3 -6.36 5.11 -1.84
C CYS A 3 -7.10 5.48 -3.13
N THR A 4 -7.22 4.55 -4.07
CA THR A 4 -7.88 4.79 -5.36
C THR A 4 -9.35 5.17 -5.17
N TYR A 5 -10.06 4.47 -4.28
CA TYR A 5 -11.46 4.80 -3.97
C TYR A 5 -11.61 6.18 -3.33
N GLN A 6 -10.70 6.57 -2.44
CA GLN A 6 -10.71 7.91 -1.86
C GLN A 6 -10.39 9.00 -2.89
N CYS A 7 -9.46 8.74 -3.81
CA CYS A 7 -9.16 9.66 -4.91
C CYS A 7 -10.39 9.87 -5.82
N ILE A 8 -11.10 8.79 -6.15
CA ILE A 8 -12.35 8.88 -6.92
C ILE A 8 -13.41 9.66 -6.15
N GLN A 9 -13.57 9.42 -4.84
CA GLN A 9 -14.50 10.20 -4.01
C GLN A 9 -14.16 11.69 -4.00
N LEU A 10 -12.88 12.06 -3.92
CA LEU A 10 -12.47 13.47 -4.03
C LEU A 10 -12.87 14.12 -5.35
N ILE A 11 -12.78 13.37 -6.45
CA ILE A 11 -13.21 13.85 -7.77
C ILE A 11 -14.73 14.01 -7.80
N LEU A 12 -15.48 13.03 -7.27
CA LEU A 12 -16.94 13.10 -7.18
C LEU A 12 -17.41 14.26 -6.31
N ILE A 13 -16.74 14.53 -5.19
CA ILE A 13 -17.06 15.67 -4.33
C ILE A 13 -16.77 16.99 -5.06
N LYS A 14 -15.71 17.08 -5.87
CA LYS A 14 -15.40 18.29 -6.65
C LYS A 14 -16.40 18.54 -7.78
N GLU A 15 -16.81 17.50 -8.49
CA GLU A 15 -17.69 17.62 -9.67
C GLU A 15 -19.18 17.64 -9.30
N CYS A 16 -19.60 16.76 -8.38
CA CYS A 16 -21.00 16.54 -8.02
C CYS A 16 -21.37 17.09 -6.62
N SER A 17 -20.41 17.63 -5.85
CA SER A 17 -20.62 18.16 -4.48
C SER A 17 -21.17 17.13 -3.48
N CYS A 18 -21.01 15.85 -3.75
CA CYS A 18 -21.45 14.76 -2.87
C CYS A 18 -20.58 13.52 -3.06
N TYR A 19 -20.61 12.61 -2.08
CA TYR A 19 -19.89 11.34 -2.13
C TYR A 19 -20.84 10.14 -2.35
N ASN A 20 -20.34 9.10 -3.00
CA ASN A 20 -21.09 7.86 -3.20
C ASN A 20 -21.09 7.00 -1.92
N THR A 21 -22.26 6.57 -1.45
CA THR A 21 -22.41 5.80 -0.21
C THR A 21 -21.87 4.38 -0.27
N ILE A 22 -21.60 3.85 -1.46
CA ILE A 22 -21.01 2.51 -1.65
C ILE A 22 -19.57 2.45 -1.12
N TYR A 23 -18.83 3.55 -1.20
CA TYR A 23 -17.45 3.62 -0.72
C TYR A 23 -17.37 4.46 0.55
N PRO A 24 -16.49 4.11 1.50
CA PRO A 24 -16.26 4.97 2.65
C PRO A 24 -15.79 6.35 2.20
N ASN A 25 -16.11 7.37 2.97
CA ASN A 25 -15.70 8.74 2.71
C ASN A 25 -14.99 9.28 3.96
N PHE A 26 -13.79 9.81 3.79
CA PHE A 26 -12.99 10.41 4.87
C PHE A 26 -12.95 11.95 4.81
N PHE A 27 -13.70 12.57 3.89
CA PHE A 27 -13.73 14.01 3.68
C PHE A 27 -15.04 14.62 4.17
N ASP A 28 -15.02 15.86 4.64
CA ASP A 28 -16.22 16.58 5.03
C ASP A 28 -17.10 16.88 3.79
N SER A 29 -18.05 15.99 3.53
CA SER A 29 -19.00 16.10 2.44
C SER A 29 -20.28 15.34 2.74
N ILE A 30 -21.34 15.64 1.99
CA ILE A 30 -22.67 15.03 2.18
C ILE A 30 -22.84 13.81 1.26
N PRO A 31 -23.57 12.77 1.71
CA PRO A 31 -23.91 11.64 0.85
C PRO A 31 -24.80 12.12 -0.31
N CYS A 32 -24.61 11.56 -1.50
CA CYS A 32 -25.52 11.83 -2.61
C CYS A 32 -26.92 11.29 -2.27
N PHE A 33 -27.94 12.16 -2.31
CA PHE A 33 -29.32 11.81 -1.99
C PHE A 33 -30.31 12.29 -3.05
N ASN A 34 -30.06 13.46 -3.64
CA ASN A 34 -30.96 14.05 -4.61
C ASN A 34 -30.84 13.36 -5.98
N GLN A 35 -31.93 13.34 -6.76
CA GLN A 35 -31.93 12.76 -8.11
C GLN A 35 -30.83 13.35 -9.00
N THR A 36 -30.65 14.68 -8.98
CA THR A 36 -29.61 15.36 -9.77
C THR A 36 -28.19 14.93 -9.38
N GLN A 37 -27.96 14.66 -8.09
CA GLN A 37 -26.67 14.15 -7.59
C GLN A 37 -26.45 12.71 -8.03
N MET A 38 -27.48 11.87 -7.93
CA MET A 38 -27.45 10.49 -8.39
C MET A 38 -27.23 10.40 -9.91
N ASP A 39 -27.84 11.30 -10.68
CA ASP A 39 -27.64 11.39 -12.13
C ASP A 39 -26.20 11.85 -12.46
N CYS A 40 -25.60 12.74 -11.66
CA CYS A 40 -24.21 13.18 -11.82
C CYS A 40 -23.23 12.02 -11.57
N VAL A 41 -23.38 11.32 -10.45
CA VAL A 41 -22.58 10.13 -10.12
C VAL A 41 -22.82 9.01 -11.14
N GLY A 42 -24.07 8.82 -11.56
CA GLY A 42 -24.44 7.86 -12.61
C GLY A 42 -23.73 8.16 -13.92
N LYS A 43 -23.72 9.41 -14.39
CA LYS A 43 -22.97 9.81 -15.59
C LYS A 43 -21.48 9.57 -15.45
N PHE A 44 -20.90 9.83 -14.27
CA PHE A 44 -19.49 9.58 -14.01
C PHE A 44 -19.13 8.11 -14.25
N PHE A 45 -19.92 7.16 -13.73
CA PHE A 45 -19.66 5.72 -13.86
C PHE A 45 -20.16 5.10 -15.18
N MET A 46 -21.15 5.70 -15.84
CA MET A 46 -21.70 5.20 -17.11
C MET A 46 -20.84 5.60 -18.31
N ASP A 47 -20.12 6.72 -18.24
CA ASP A 47 -19.14 7.09 -19.26
C ASP A 47 -17.83 6.37 -19.01
N LYS A 48 -17.60 5.31 -19.80
CA LYS A 48 -16.39 4.49 -19.74
C LYS A 48 -15.11 5.30 -19.97
N LYS A 49 -15.11 6.29 -20.88
CA LYS A 49 -13.91 7.09 -21.16
C LYS A 49 -13.56 7.99 -19.97
N ILE A 50 -14.57 8.60 -19.37
CA ILE A 50 -14.40 9.44 -18.18
C ILE A 50 -13.93 8.58 -17.00
N THR A 51 -14.58 7.44 -16.78
CA THR A 51 -14.24 6.50 -15.70
C THR A 51 -12.80 6.02 -15.84
N GLU A 52 -12.39 5.53 -17.02
CA GLU A 52 -11.03 5.04 -17.25
C GLU A 52 -9.97 6.13 -17.08
N LYS A 53 -10.25 7.35 -17.54
CA LYS A 53 -9.35 8.50 -17.38
C LYS A 53 -9.08 8.81 -15.91
N TYR A 54 -10.13 8.94 -15.11
CA TYR A 54 -9.99 9.27 -13.69
C TYR A 54 -9.45 8.10 -12.87
N PHE A 55 -9.84 6.87 -13.19
CA PHE A 55 -9.30 5.68 -12.55
C PHE A 55 -7.78 5.59 -12.78
N LYS A 56 -7.32 5.78 -14.03
CA LYS A 56 -5.90 5.80 -14.35
C LYS A 56 -5.16 6.91 -13.61
N ALA A 57 -5.71 8.13 -13.63
CA ALA A 57 -5.10 9.26 -12.91
C ALA A 57 -4.94 8.99 -11.40
N CYS A 58 -5.95 8.35 -10.77
CA CYS A 58 -5.89 7.98 -9.37
C CYS A 58 -4.90 6.82 -9.11
N MET A 59 -4.83 5.84 -10.02
CA MET A 59 -3.87 4.74 -9.92
C MET A 59 -2.42 5.23 -10.03
N ASP A 60 -2.15 6.20 -10.91
CA ASP A 60 -0.81 6.79 -11.06
C ASP A 60 -0.38 7.59 -9.82
N GLN A 61 -1.33 8.14 -9.05
CA GLN A 61 -1.07 8.89 -7.82
C GLN A 61 -0.99 8.01 -6.57
N CYS A 62 -1.61 6.83 -6.60
CA CYS A 62 -1.69 5.93 -5.46
C CYS A 62 -0.60 4.85 -5.55
N PRO A 63 0.48 4.94 -4.75
CA PRO A 63 1.47 3.88 -4.71
C PRO A 63 0.86 2.59 -4.17
N LEU A 64 1.44 1.46 -4.57
CA LEU A 64 1.11 0.16 -3.99
C LEU A 64 1.50 0.16 -2.51
N GLU A 65 0.69 -0.51 -1.71
CA GLU A 65 0.96 -0.74 -0.29
C GLU A 65 2.18 -1.65 -0.12
N CYS A 66 3.17 -1.22 0.67
CA CYS A 66 4.40 -1.99 0.92
C CYS A 66 4.18 -3.19 1.87
N GLY A 67 3.10 -3.16 2.65
CA GLY A 67 2.76 -4.20 3.61
C GLY A 67 1.27 -4.47 3.58
N GLY A 68 0.92 -5.75 3.53
CA GLY A 68 -0.47 -6.19 3.48
C GLY A 68 -0.59 -7.60 4.04
N MET A 69 -1.81 -7.95 4.44
CA MET A 69 -2.17 -9.30 4.84
C MET A 69 -3.27 -9.81 3.92
N TRP A 70 -3.13 -11.05 3.46
CA TRP A 70 -4.10 -11.70 2.60
C TRP A 70 -4.51 -13.00 3.27
N LEU A 71 -5.82 -13.27 3.29
CA LEU A 71 -6.34 -14.54 3.79
C LEU A 71 -6.88 -15.34 2.61
N ASP A 72 -6.22 -16.44 2.31
CA ASP A 72 -6.78 -17.45 1.43
C ASP A 72 -7.87 -18.22 2.17
N TYR A 73 -9.06 -18.25 1.60
CA TYR A 73 -10.20 -18.97 2.17
C TYR A 73 -10.69 -20.03 1.20
N VAL A 74 -11.17 -21.14 1.76
CA VAL A 74 -11.84 -22.19 0.99
C VAL A 74 -13.22 -22.36 1.56
N VAL A 75 -14.22 -22.23 0.69
CA VAL A 75 -15.63 -22.37 1.08
C VAL A 75 -16.08 -23.80 0.82
N SER A 76 -16.59 -24.46 1.85
CA SER A 76 -17.31 -25.72 1.74
C SER A 76 -18.75 -25.52 2.17
N VAL A 77 -19.69 -25.84 1.29
CA VAL A 77 -21.13 -25.73 1.56
C VAL A 77 -21.71 -27.13 1.67
N ASN A 78 -22.47 -27.38 2.74
CA ASN A 78 -23.20 -28.61 2.95
C ASN A 78 -24.67 -28.28 3.24
N GLN A 79 -25.59 -29.10 2.73
CA GLN A 79 -27.00 -28.97 3.10
C GLN A 79 -27.16 -29.37 4.56
N TYR A 80 -27.36 -28.37 5.41
CA TYR A 80 -27.45 -28.55 6.84
C TYR A 80 -28.89 -28.85 7.25
N SER A 81 -29.34 -30.09 7.05
CA SER A 81 -30.71 -30.55 7.40
C SER A 81 -30.70 -31.58 8.53
N ALA A 82 -29.94 -31.32 9.58
CA ALA A 82 -29.95 -32.18 10.76
C ALA A 82 -31.18 -31.84 11.62
N LYS A 83 -32.17 -32.76 11.66
CA LYS A 83 -33.39 -32.65 12.52
C LYS A 83 -33.08 -32.26 13.97
N ILE A 84 -31.95 -32.73 14.50
CA ILE A 84 -31.47 -32.42 15.86
C ILE A 84 -31.25 -30.91 16.06
N TYR A 85 -30.69 -30.22 15.07
CA TYR A 85 -30.49 -28.76 15.16
C TYR A 85 -31.80 -28.00 15.07
N GLN A 86 -32.79 -28.55 14.36
CA GLN A 86 -34.14 -27.98 14.30
C GLN A 86 -34.79 -27.97 15.68
N GLU A 87 -34.70 -29.08 16.39
CA GLU A 87 -35.19 -29.17 17.77
C GLU A 87 -34.42 -28.25 18.72
N LEU A 88 -33.09 -28.15 18.59
CA LEU A 88 -32.27 -27.26 19.42
C LEU A 88 -32.62 -25.78 19.22
N VAL A 89 -32.81 -25.34 17.98
CA VAL A 89 -33.18 -23.94 17.66
C VAL A 89 -34.61 -23.64 18.15
N GLN A 90 -35.56 -24.56 17.95
CA GLN A 90 -36.94 -24.38 18.41
C GLN A 90 -37.07 -24.36 19.95
N ASN A 91 -36.23 -25.13 20.64
CA ASN A 91 -36.21 -25.22 22.11
C ASN A 91 -35.27 -24.20 22.77
N TYR A 92 -34.51 -23.43 21.98
CA TYR A 92 -33.61 -22.40 22.51
C TYR A 92 -34.40 -21.31 23.24
N ASN A 93 -34.05 -21.06 24.51
CA ASN A 93 -34.71 -20.08 25.37
C ASN A 93 -33.75 -19.01 25.92
N GLY A 94 -32.61 -18.80 25.26
CA GLY A 94 -31.64 -17.77 25.66
C GLY A 94 -31.94 -16.38 25.08
N SER A 95 -31.05 -15.43 25.32
CA SER A 95 -31.20 -14.01 24.94
C SER A 95 -31.41 -13.77 23.44
N TYR A 96 -30.95 -14.69 22.59
CA TYR A 96 -31.08 -14.59 21.13
C TYR A 96 -32.39 -15.16 20.56
N LYS A 97 -33.31 -15.61 21.42
CA LYS A 97 -34.62 -16.15 21.01
C LYS A 97 -35.44 -15.18 20.14
N LEU A 98 -35.28 -13.87 20.34
CA LEU A 98 -35.94 -12.84 19.53
C LEU A 98 -35.54 -12.88 18.05
N PHE A 99 -34.33 -13.34 17.74
CA PHE A 99 -33.81 -13.45 16.37
C PHE A 99 -34.12 -14.81 15.74
N LEU A 100 -34.57 -15.79 16.54
CA LEU A 100 -34.92 -17.13 16.10
C LEU A 100 -36.45 -17.23 16.09
N ASN A 101 -37.06 -16.75 15.00
CA ASN A 101 -38.50 -16.88 14.82
C ASN A 101 -38.85 -18.37 14.63
N LYS A 102 -39.67 -18.91 15.54
CA LYS A 102 -39.98 -20.35 15.61
C LYS A 102 -40.81 -20.87 14.43
N ASN A 103 -41.36 -19.97 13.62
CA ASN A 103 -42.16 -20.28 12.43
C ASN A 103 -41.35 -20.19 11.12
N GLU A 104 -40.10 -19.75 11.16
CA GLU A 104 -39.25 -19.71 9.96
C GLU A 104 -38.86 -21.13 9.57
N THR A 105 -38.94 -21.41 8.28
CA THR A 105 -38.40 -22.62 7.70
C THR A 105 -36.88 -22.64 7.86
N PHE A 106 -36.29 -23.81 8.09
CA PHE A 106 -34.82 -23.95 8.17
C PHE A 106 -34.10 -23.51 6.89
N ASP A 107 -34.84 -23.32 5.79
CA ASP A 107 -34.36 -22.78 4.53
C ASP A 107 -33.90 -21.32 4.64
N ASP A 108 -34.41 -20.57 5.63
CA ASP A 108 -34.03 -19.16 5.87
C ASP A 108 -32.83 -19.02 6.82
N LEU A 109 -32.31 -20.14 7.34
CA LEU A 109 -31.22 -20.17 8.31
C LEU A 109 -29.89 -20.60 7.66
N ALA A 110 -28.92 -19.69 7.68
CA ALA A 110 -27.54 -19.98 7.25
C ALA A 110 -26.60 -20.11 8.46
N ILE A 111 -25.89 -21.23 8.54
CA ILE A 111 -24.83 -21.44 9.54
C ILE A 111 -23.47 -21.28 8.85
N VAL A 112 -22.69 -20.32 9.34
CA VAL A 112 -21.35 -20.03 8.82
C VAL A 112 -20.34 -20.36 9.91
N ASN A 113 -19.43 -21.30 9.63
CA ASN A 113 -18.32 -21.64 10.51
C ASN A 113 -17.03 -21.10 9.91
N ILE A 114 -16.41 -20.13 10.58
CA ILE A 114 -15.15 -19.51 10.15
C ILE A 114 -14.05 -19.99 11.10
N TYR A 115 -13.03 -20.65 10.56
CA TYR A 115 -11.90 -21.14 11.32
C TYR A 115 -10.63 -21.16 10.46
N TYR A 116 -9.47 -21.08 11.12
CA TYR A 116 -8.18 -21.23 10.46
C TYR A 116 -7.90 -22.71 10.18
N ARG A 117 -7.53 -23.04 8.93
CA ARG A 117 -7.16 -24.42 8.58
C ARG A 117 -5.89 -24.86 9.30
N ASN A 118 -4.92 -23.95 9.41
CA ASN A 118 -3.62 -24.19 10.03
C ASN A 118 -3.28 -23.00 10.95
N LEU A 119 -2.50 -23.24 12.01
CA LEU A 119 -2.05 -22.22 12.97
C LEU A 119 -0.81 -21.42 12.49
N GLY A 120 -0.27 -21.75 11.32
CA GLY A 120 0.88 -21.07 10.73
C GLY A 120 0.44 -20.01 9.71
N TYR A 121 1.27 -18.99 9.54
CA TYR A 121 1.15 -17.98 8.49
C TYR A 121 2.42 -17.99 7.62
N THR A 122 2.29 -17.56 6.38
CA THR A 122 3.42 -17.36 5.47
C THR A 122 3.74 -15.87 5.42
N GLU A 123 4.97 -15.51 5.75
CA GLU A 123 5.47 -14.14 5.64
C GLU A 123 6.32 -14.02 4.37
N ILE A 124 6.04 -12.99 3.57
CA ILE A 124 6.80 -12.65 2.36
C ILE A 124 7.36 -11.26 2.56
N THR A 125 8.68 -11.16 2.65
CA THR A 125 9.41 -9.90 2.81
C THR A 125 10.38 -9.70 1.67
N GLU A 126 10.46 -8.47 1.16
CA GLU A 126 11.45 -8.09 0.16
C GLU A 126 12.61 -7.35 0.83
N SER A 127 13.84 -7.78 0.55
CA SER A 127 15.07 -7.14 1.03
C SER A 127 15.94 -6.71 -0.15
N ALA A 128 16.74 -5.67 0.05
CA ALA A 128 17.67 -5.21 -0.99
C ALA A 128 18.67 -6.31 -1.34
N ALA A 129 18.92 -6.53 -2.63
CA ALA A 129 19.88 -7.54 -3.09
C ALA A 129 21.35 -7.13 -2.90
N VAL A 130 21.60 -5.81 -2.81
CA VAL A 130 22.93 -5.24 -2.60
C VAL A 130 22.77 -4.08 -1.63
N GLU A 131 23.38 -4.20 -0.47
CA GLU A 131 23.48 -3.11 0.48
C GLU A 131 24.73 -2.25 0.21
N PHE A 132 24.82 -1.10 0.88
CA PHE A 132 25.99 -0.23 0.76
C PHE A 132 27.30 -0.95 1.15
N VAL A 133 27.24 -1.84 2.14
CA VAL A 133 28.39 -2.64 2.59
C VAL A 133 28.82 -3.62 1.50
N ASP A 134 27.87 -4.25 0.81
CA ASP A 134 28.15 -5.17 -0.30
C ASP A 134 28.80 -4.46 -1.48
N LEU A 135 28.36 -3.22 -1.75
CA LEU A 135 28.95 -2.38 -2.79
C LEU A 135 30.42 -2.05 -2.46
N LEU A 136 30.70 -1.60 -1.24
CA LEU A 136 32.06 -1.31 -0.78
C LEU A 136 32.94 -2.56 -0.79
N SER A 137 32.41 -3.70 -0.35
CA SER A 137 33.12 -4.98 -0.38
C SER A 137 33.45 -5.39 -1.81
N SER A 138 32.53 -5.20 -2.76
CA SER A 138 32.75 -5.53 -4.18
C SER A 138 33.83 -4.64 -4.81
N ILE A 139 33.77 -3.32 -4.57
CA ILE A 139 34.78 -2.36 -5.06
C ILE A 139 36.14 -2.66 -4.45
N GLY A 140 36.20 -2.87 -3.13
CA GLY A 140 37.43 -3.19 -2.41
C GLY A 140 38.01 -4.54 -2.83
N GLY A 141 37.18 -5.55 -3.09
CA GLY A 141 37.61 -6.87 -3.55
C GLY A 141 38.22 -6.81 -4.95
N VAL A 142 37.54 -6.18 -5.91
CA VAL A 142 38.05 -6.02 -7.29
C VAL A 142 39.29 -5.12 -7.30
N GLY A 143 39.24 -3.97 -6.62
CA GLY A 143 40.37 -3.03 -6.53
C GLY A 143 41.59 -3.63 -5.83
N GLY A 144 41.37 -4.39 -4.76
CA GLY A 144 42.44 -5.07 -4.02
C GLY A 144 43.07 -6.22 -4.81
N LEU A 145 42.26 -6.98 -5.55
CA LEU A 145 42.77 -8.10 -6.35
C LEU A 145 43.56 -7.64 -7.59
N PHE A 146 43.06 -6.65 -8.32
CA PHE A 146 43.66 -6.24 -9.60
C PHE A 146 44.71 -5.13 -9.47
N LEU A 147 44.51 -4.16 -8.58
CA LEU A 147 45.40 -3.00 -8.42
C LEU A 147 46.27 -3.10 -7.17
N GLY A 148 46.05 -4.08 -6.29
CA GLY A 148 46.65 -4.10 -4.95
C GLY A 148 46.18 -2.94 -4.07
N ALA A 149 45.08 -2.28 -4.45
CA ALA A 149 44.56 -1.12 -3.73
C ALA A 149 43.94 -1.57 -2.40
N SER A 150 44.22 -0.82 -1.34
CA SER A 150 43.72 -1.07 0.02
C SER A 150 43.16 0.20 0.65
N ALA A 151 42.55 0.08 1.84
CA ALA A 151 42.10 1.25 2.60
C ALA A 151 43.22 2.28 2.84
N LEU A 152 44.47 1.82 3.00
CA LEU A 152 45.64 2.69 3.17
C LEU A 152 45.93 3.50 1.90
N THR A 153 45.84 2.89 0.73
CA THR A 153 46.03 3.61 -0.55
C THR A 153 44.98 4.72 -0.74
N LEU A 154 43.75 4.53 -0.25
CA LEU A 154 42.72 5.58 -0.25
C LEU A 154 43.10 6.76 0.64
N VAL A 155 43.66 6.49 1.83
CA VAL A 155 44.14 7.54 2.74
C VAL A 155 45.28 8.33 2.11
N GLU A 156 46.24 7.65 1.46
CA GLU A 156 47.34 8.32 0.73
C GLU A 156 46.82 9.24 -0.38
N PHE A 157 45.83 8.80 -1.17
CA PHE A 157 45.20 9.66 -2.18
C PHE A 157 44.54 10.90 -1.57
N ILE A 158 43.89 10.76 -0.41
CA ILE A 158 43.25 11.87 0.30
C ILE A 158 44.31 12.86 0.81
N GLU A 159 45.39 12.38 1.42
CA GLU A 159 46.51 13.21 1.87
C GLU A 159 47.14 13.98 0.70
N LEU A 160 47.40 13.29 -0.41
CA LEU A 160 47.96 13.89 -1.61
C LEU A 160 47.03 14.95 -2.21
N PHE A 161 45.72 14.71 -2.18
CA PHE A 161 44.72 15.69 -2.59
C PHE A 161 44.73 16.93 -1.68
N PHE A 162 44.79 16.76 -0.35
CA PHE A 162 44.90 17.89 0.57
C PHE A 162 46.17 18.70 0.37
N LEU A 163 47.32 18.04 0.21
CA LEU A 163 48.59 18.70 -0.08
C LEU A 163 48.50 19.50 -1.39
N PHE A 164 47.94 18.90 -2.45
CA PHE A 164 47.75 19.57 -3.73
C PHE A 164 46.83 20.80 -3.62
N PHE A 165 45.74 20.71 -2.86
CA PHE A 165 44.84 21.85 -2.62
C PHE A 165 45.51 22.98 -1.83
N ILE A 166 46.33 22.64 -0.84
CA ILE A 166 47.12 23.62 -0.08
C ILE A 166 48.12 24.31 -1.00
N GLU A 167 48.82 23.56 -1.85
CA GLU A 167 49.79 24.09 -2.80
C GLU A 167 49.13 25.05 -3.80
N ILE A 168 47.97 24.68 -4.37
CA ILE A 168 47.19 25.56 -5.26
C ILE A 168 46.75 26.83 -4.54
N LYS A 169 46.29 26.71 -3.29
CA LYS A 169 45.85 27.87 -2.50
C LYS A 169 47.02 28.79 -2.15
N ASN A 170 48.21 28.24 -1.92
CA ASN A 170 49.44 28.99 -1.71
C ASN A 170 49.95 29.64 -3.00
N TYR A 171 49.88 28.94 -4.14
CA TYR A 171 50.19 29.49 -5.47
C TYR A 171 49.30 30.70 -5.78
N ASN A 172 47.98 30.56 -5.62
CA ASN A 172 47.03 31.67 -5.80
C ASN A 172 47.22 32.83 -4.81
N LYS A 173 47.95 32.62 -3.70
CA LYS A 173 48.30 33.67 -2.73
C LYS A 173 49.59 34.42 -3.09
N ILE A 174 50.43 33.87 -3.96
CA ILE A 174 51.70 34.45 -4.39
C ILE A 174 51.51 35.35 -5.65
N ASP A 175 50.47 35.09 -6.45
CA ASP A 175 50.12 35.88 -7.65
C ASP A 175 49.09 37.05 -7.51
N PRO A 176 48.82 37.71 -6.36
CA PRO A 176 48.05 38.96 -6.33
C PRO A 176 48.90 40.25 -6.49
N LYS A 177 50.20 40.17 -6.82
CA LYS A 177 51.05 41.36 -7.02
C LYS A 177 51.83 41.33 -8.35
N LYS A 178 51.11 41.34 -9.47
CA LYS A 178 51.66 41.82 -10.76
C LYS A 178 50.57 42.32 -11.72
N THR A 179 49.69 43.20 -11.25
CA THR A 179 48.81 44.02 -12.11
C THR A 179 48.37 45.29 -11.38
N SER A 180 49.30 46.22 -11.15
CA SER A 180 49.04 47.67 -11.27
C SER A 180 50.36 48.44 -11.11
N ASN A 181 50.61 49.32 -12.08
CA ASN A 181 51.71 50.27 -12.26
C ASN A 181 53.01 49.71 -12.87
#